data_AF-A0A4Q3V536-F1
#
_entry.id   AF-A0A4Q3V536-F1
#
_cell.length_a   1.000
_cell.length_b   1.000
_cell.length_c   1.000
_cell.angle_alpha   90.00
_cell.angle_beta   90.00
_cell.angle_gamma   90.00
#
_symmetry.space_group_name_H-M   'P 1'
#
loop_
_entity.id
_entity.type
_entity.pdbx_description
1 polymer ?
#
loop_
_entity_poly.entity_id
_entity_poly.type
_entity_poly.pdbx_seq_one_letter_code
_entity_poly.pdbx_strand_id
1 'polypeptide(L)'
;IVPDVHAVLDQMRAFSSAVRTGAWRGCGGDAITDVVNIGIGGSDLGPSMVTEALGYLQRPELRAHFVSNVDGTHLTQTLRKVDAKKTLFVIASKTFTTQETMANAFSARD
;
A
#
# COMPACT_ATOMS: atom_id res chain seq x y z
N ILE A 1 14.93 13.11 17.20
CA ILE A 1 14.97 11.77 16.55
C ILE A 1 14.10 10.76 17.29
N VAL A 2 14.44 10.32 18.51
CA VAL A 2 13.62 9.30 19.20
C VAL A 2 12.14 9.71 19.39
N PRO A 3 11.84 10.95 19.84
CA PRO A 3 10.44 11.41 19.91
C PRO A 3 9.73 11.41 18.54
N ASP A 4 10.43 11.82 17.48
CA ASP A 4 9.87 11.88 16.12
C ASP A 4 9.55 10.49 15.57
N VAL A 5 10.41 9.50 15.88
CA VAL A 5 10.16 8.09 15.53
C VAL A 5 8.88 7.59 16.20
N HIS A 6 8.71 7.84 17.50
CA HIS A 6 7.51 7.42 18.22
C HIS A 6 6.25 8.13 17.71
N ALA A 7 6.33 9.42 17.37
CA ALA A 7 5.21 10.15 16.80
C ALA A 7 4.71 9.51 15.48
N VAL A 8 5.62 9.13 14.58
CA VAL A 8 5.26 8.45 13.32
C VAL A 8 4.72 7.05 13.58
N LEU A 9 5.31 6.28 14.51
CA LEU A 9 4.82 4.95 14.88
C LEU A 9 3.40 4.99 15.47
N ASP A 10 3.09 5.99 16.29
CA ASP A 10 1.75 6.16 16.85
C ASP A 10 0.73 6.55 15.77
N GLN A 11 1.12 7.42 14.83
CA GLN A 11 0.30 7.72 13.66
C GLN A 11 0.04 6.47 12.80
N MET A 12 1.08 5.67 12.52
CA MET A 12 0.96 4.41 11.79
C MET A 12 0.05 3.42 12.51
N ARG A 13 0.15 3.31 13.83
CA ARG A 13 -0.70 2.44 14.65
C ARG A 13 -2.16 2.86 14.58
N ALA A 14 -2.45 4.15 14.75
CA ALA A 14 -3.82 4.67 14.66
C ALA A 14 -4.43 4.41 13.27
N PHE A 15 -3.68 4.73 12.22
CA PHE A 15 -4.10 4.54 10.84
C PHE A 15 -4.34 3.06 10.51
N SER A 16 -3.35 2.20 10.75
CA SER A 16 -3.45 0.77 10.45
C SER A 16 -4.55 0.09 11.26
N SER A 17 -4.78 0.51 12.50
CA SER A 17 -5.90 0.01 13.31
C SER A 17 -7.24 0.36 12.67
N ALA A 18 -7.44 1.63 12.26
CA ALA A 18 -8.68 2.06 11.60
C ALA A 18 -8.95 1.29 10.29
N VAL A 19 -7.93 1.03 9.49
CA VAL A 19 -8.05 0.19 8.28
C VAL A 19 -8.43 -1.24 8.64
N ARG A 20 -7.73 -1.87 9.61
CA ARG A 20 -7.94 -3.27 9.99
C ARG A 20 -9.27 -3.54 10.71
N THR A 21 -9.85 -2.53 11.36
CA THR A 21 -11.19 -2.64 11.96
C THR A 21 -12.31 -2.29 10.98
N GLY A 22 -11.97 -1.86 9.76
CA GLY A 22 -12.94 -1.37 8.79
C GLY A 22 -13.55 -0.01 9.17
N ALA A 23 -12.97 0.71 10.14
CA ALA A 23 -13.39 2.07 10.46
C ALA A 23 -12.99 3.06 9.36
N TRP A 24 -11.85 2.80 8.70
CA TRP A 24 -11.46 3.50 7.48
C TRP A 24 -12.28 2.96 6.30
N ARG A 25 -13.10 3.84 5.71
CA ARG A 25 -13.96 3.50 4.58
C ARG A 25 -13.42 4.05 3.28
N GLY A 26 -13.58 3.30 2.19
CA GLY A 26 -13.32 3.81 0.84
C GLY A 26 -14.39 4.81 0.40
N CYS A 27 -14.25 5.36 -0.81
CA CYS A 27 -15.16 6.39 -1.32
C CYS A 27 -16.62 5.92 -1.44
N GLY A 28 -16.86 4.61 -1.53
CA GLY A 28 -18.19 4.00 -1.55
C GLY A 28 -18.79 3.70 -0.17
N GLY A 29 -18.07 3.99 0.92
CA GLY A 29 -18.50 3.64 2.29
C GLY A 29 -18.18 2.21 2.72
N ASP A 30 -17.63 1.39 1.83
CA ASP A 30 -17.19 0.03 2.13
C ASP A 30 -15.86 0.01 2.91
N ALA A 31 -15.62 -1.07 3.66
CA ALA A 31 -14.30 -1.31 4.26
C ALA A 31 -13.25 -1.56 3.17
N ILE A 32 -12.01 -1.16 3.44
CA ILE A 32 -10.86 -1.46 2.60
C ILE A 32 -10.56 -2.95 2.66
N THR A 33 -10.41 -3.59 1.49
CA THR A 33 -10.06 -5.01 1.34
C THR A 33 -8.70 -5.21 0.69
N ASP A 34 -8.17 -4.17 0.04
CA ASP A 34 -6.94 -4.24 -0.74
C ASP A 34 -6.04 -3.04 -0.45
N VAL A 35 -4.76 -3.30 -0.24
CA VAL A 35 -3.71 -2.28 -0.10
C VAL A 35 -2.70 -2.51 -1.22
N VAL A 36 -2.45 -1.49 -2.04
CA VAL A 36 -1.47 -1.53 -3.13
C VAL A 36 -0.30 -0.62 -2.77
N ASN A 37 0.86 -1.20 -2.49
CA ASN A 37 2.12 -0.47 -2.33
C ASN A 37 2.72 -0.18 -3.70
N ILE A 38 2.97 1.10 -4.00
CA ILE A 38 3.69 1.53 -5.20
C ILE A 38 5.02 2.12 -4.74
N GLY A 39 6.12 1.46 -5.08
CA GLY A 39 7.46 1.86 -4.68
C GLY A 39 8.49 0.97 -5.35
N ILE A 40 9.74 1.39 -5.44
CA ILE A 40 10.81 0.57 -6.04
C ILE A 40 12.00 0.44 -5.08
N GLY A 41 12.78 -0.64 -5.23
CA GLY A 41 13.98 -0.90 -4.43
C GLY A 41 13.65 -1.04 -2.93
N GLY A 42 14.30 -0.24 -2.08
CA GLY A 42 14.07 -0.30 -0.62
C GLY A 42 12.65 0.03 -0.19
N SER A 43 11.89 0.78 -1.00
CA SER A 43 10.47 1.10 -0.74
C SER A 43 9.50 -0.06 -1.05
N ASP A 44 10.01 -1.18 -1.58
CA ASP A 44 9.18 -2.32 -1.99
C ASP A 44 9.71 -3.65 -1.47
N LEU A 45 11.01 -3.92 -1.64
CA LEU A 45 11.61 -5.22 -1.34
C LEU A 45 11.45 -5.63 0.13
N GLY A 46 11.68 -4.71 1.07
CA GLY A 46 11.53 -4.98 2.50
C GLY A 46 10.09 -5.27 2.90
N PRO A 47 9.14 -4.37 2.61
CA PRO A 47 7.71 -4.59 2.84
C PRO A 47 7.17 -5.88 2.19
N SER A 48 7.53 -6.15 0.93
CA SER A 48 7.12 -7.35 0.20
C SER A 48 7.63 -8.62 0.86
N MET A 49 8.93 -8.67 1.18
CA MET A 49 9.56 -9.82 1.83
C MET A 49 8.94 -10.14 3.19
N VAL A 50 8.75 -9.14 4.06
CA VAL A 50 8.18 -9.37 5.41
C VAL A 50 6.71 -9.79 5.33
N THR A 51 5.96 -9.24 4.39
CA THR A 51 4.54 -9.60 4.18
C THR A 51 4.42 -11.06 3.73
N GLU A 52 5.28 -11.50 2.80
CA GLU A 52 5.34 -12.90 2.36
C GLU A 52 5.77 -13.82 3.51
N ALA A 53 6.86 -13.50 4.21
CA ALA A 53 7.39 -14.32 5.29
C ALA A 53 6.40 -14.49 6.46
N LEU A 54 5.56 -13.48 6.72
CA LEU A 54 4.55 -13.48 7.76
C LEU A 54 3.13 -13.74 7.21
N GLY A 55 2.99 -14.24 5.98
CA GLY A 55 1.70 -14.43 5.32
C GLY A 55 0.72 -15.30 6.13
N TYR A 56 1.22 -16.20 6.97
CA TYR A 56 0.39 -17.01 7.89
C TYR A 56 -0.32 -16.19 8.99
N LEU A 57 0.11 -14.96 9.25
CA LEU A 57 -0.55 -14.01 10.17
C LEU A 57 -1.51 -13.05 9.44
N GLN A 58 -1.59 -13.13 8.12
CA GLN A 58 -2.42 -12.24 7.32
C GLN A 58 -3.90 -12.51 7.55
N ARG A 59 -4.69 -11.44 7.55
CA ARG A 59 -6.15 -11.52 7.58
C ARG A 59 -6.68 -11.75 6.17
N PRO A 60 -7.49 -12.80 5.92
CA PRO A 60 -8.03 -13.08 4.58
C PRO A 60 -8.79 -11.90 3.95
N GLU A 61 -9.42 -11.07 4.78
CA GLU A 61 -10.21 -9.91 4.39
C GLU A 61 -9.40 -8.66 4.01
N LEU A 62 -8.06 -8.65 4.19
CA LEU A 62 -7.19 -7.52 3.83
C LEU A 62 -5.94 -8.01 3.09
N ARG A 63 -5.88 -7.74 1.80
CA ARG A 63 -4.84 -8.22 0.88
C ARG A 63 -3.84 -7.12 0.56
N ALA A 64 -2.55 -7.44 0.57
CA ALA A 64 -1.48 -6.54 0.15
C ALA A 64 -0.98 -6.92 -1.25
N HIS A 65 -0.75 -5.91 -2.07
CA HIS A 65 -0.18 -6.03 -3.43
C HIS A 65 1.02 -5.07 -3.54
N PHE A 66 2.03 -5.46 -4.30
CA PHE A 66 3.30 -4.71 -4.42
C PHE A 66 3.58 -4.43 -5.89
N VAL A 67 3.71 -3.15 -6.25
CA VAL A 67 3.95 -2.68 -7.62
C VAL A 67 5.24 -1.86 -7.64
N SER A 68 6.28 -2.44 -8.23
CA SER A 68 7.62 -1.81 -8.26
C SER A 68 8.22 -1.65 -9.63
N ASN A 69 7.68 -2.32 -10.65
CA ASN A 69 8.24 -2.25 -12.00
C ASN A 69 7.72 -1.02 -12.74
N VAL A 70 8.57 -0.42 -13.58
CA VAL A 70 8.16 0.66 -14.48
C VAL A 70 7.28 0.16 -15.62
N ASP A 71 7.33 -1.15 -15.92
CA ASP A 71 6.45 -1.73 -16.92
C ASP A 71 4.98 -1.69 -16.44
N GLY A 72 4.12 -1.03 -17.21
CA GLY A 72 2.71 -0.87 -16.86
C GLY A 72 1.95 -2.20 -16.72
N THR A 73 2.54 -3.31 -17.17
CA THR A 73 2.01 -4.67 -17.02
C THR A 73 1.78 -5.00 -15.55
N HIS A 74 2.74 -4.71 -14.66
CA HIS A 74 2.61 -5.09 -13.26
C HIS A 74 1.44 -4.35 -12.59
N LEU A 75 1.34 -3.04 -12.82
CA LEU A 75 0.20 -2.25 -12.36
C LEU A 75 -1.11 -2.76 -12.95
N THR A 76 -1.17 -2.97 -14.26
CA THR A 76 -2.39 -3.44 -14.96
C THR A 76 -2.88 -4.78 -14.41
N GLN A 77 -1.98 -5.74 -14.16
CA GLN A 77 -2.33 -7.03 -13.60
C GLN A 77 -2.82 -6.92 -12.15
N THR A 78 -2.31 -5.95 -11.40
CA THR A 78 -2.76 -5.67 -10.03
C THR A 78 -4.14 -5.03 -10.03
N LEU A 79 -4.37 -4.02 -10.87
CA LEU A 79 -5.65 -3.32 -10.99
C LEU A 79 -6.80 -4.25 -11.41
N ARG A 80 -6.53 -5.31 -12.17
CA ARG A 80 -7.54 -6.34 -12.52
C ARG A 80 -8.03 -7.17 -11.33
N LYS A 81 -7.31 -7.18 -10.20
CA LYS A 81 -7.61 -8.00 -9.03
C LYS A 81 -8.32 -7.24 -7.92
N VAL A 82 -8.39 -5.91 -8.02
CA VAL A 82 -8.82 -5.03 -6.93
C VAL A 82 -10.04 -4.19 -7.34
N ASP A 83 -10.83 -3.76 -6.36
CA ASP A 83 -11.95 -2.84 -6.55
C ASP A 83 -11.54 -1.44 -6.08
N ALA A 84 -11.57 -0.44 -6.97
CA ALA A 84 -11.19 0.93 -6.66
C ALA A 84 -11.94 1.52 -5.44
N LYS A 85 -13.19 1.10 -5.19
CA LYS A 85 -13.96 1.56 -4.02
C LYS A 85 -13.49 0.99 -2.69
N LYS A 86 -12.70 -0.09 -2.71
CA LYS A 86 -12.22 -0.85 -1.55
C LYS A 86 -10.70 -0.95 -1.48
N THR A 87 -10.00 -0.18 -2.32
CA THR A 87 -8.54 -0.22 -2.42
C THR A 87 -7.92 1.03 -1.84
N LEU A 88 -6.86 0.84 -1.06
CA LEU A 88 -5.98 1.90 -0.57
C LEU A 88 -4.64 1.83 -1.30
N PHE A 89 -4.19 2.93 -1.88
CA PHE A 89 -2.86 3.03 -2.49
C PHE A 89 -1.87 3.69 -1.51
N VAL A 90 -0.69 3.08 -1.36
CA VAL A 90 0.42 3.60 -0.55
C VAL A 90 1.58 3.93 -1.50
N ILE A 91 1.89 5.21 -1.65
CA ILE A 91 2.98 5.68 -2.53
C ILE A 91 4.25 5.82 -1.69
N ALA A 92 5.20 4.90 -1.91
CA ALA A 92 6.43 4.79 -1.13
C ALA A 92 7.65 5.25 -1.94
N SER A 93 8.05 6.51 -1.76
CA SER A 93 9.30 7.06 -2.33
C SER A 93 9.94 8.03 -1.35
N LYS A 94 11.23 7.82 -1.06
CA LYS A 94 12.00 8.70 -0.17
C LYS A 94 12.09 10.12 -0.70
N THR A 95 12.28 10.28 -2.01
CA THR A 95 12.40 11.61 -2.64
C THR A 95 11.07 12.12 -3.18
N PHE A 96 10.07 11.25 -3.29
CA PHE A 96 8.77 11.52 -3.92
C PHE A 96 8.88 12.01 -5.39
N THR A 97 10.01 11.69 -6.02
CA THR A 97 10.35 12.06 -7.40
C THR A 97 10.86 10.86 -8.21
N THR A 98 10.93 9.68 -7.60
CA THR A 98 11.36 8.44 -8.26
C THR A 98 10.48 8.17 -9.47
N GLN A 99 11.07 8.13 -10.66
CA GLN A 99 10.34 8.14 -11.93
C GLN A 99 9.37 6.97 -12.04
N GLU A 100 9.82 5.77 -11.70
CA GLU A 100 9.03 4.53 -11.75
C GLU A 100 7.86 4.56 -10.76
N THR A 101 8.11 5.03 -9.54
CA THR A 101 7.06 5.16 -8.50
C THR A 101 6.01 6.19 -8.89
N MET A 102 6.43 7.36 -9.36
CA MET A 102 5.50 8.44 -9.71
C MET A 102 4.73 8.13 -11.00
N ALA A 103 5.36 7.50 -12.00
CA ALA A 103 4.67 7.03 -13.20
C ALA A 103 3.53 6.07 -12.83
N ASN A 104 3.80 5.05 -12.02
CA ASN A 104 2.77 4.12 -11.55
C ASN A 104 1.72 4.81 -10.66
N ALA A 105 2.12 5.75 -9.80
CA ALA A 105 1.18 6.48 -8.95
C ALA A 105 0.19 7.32 -9.76
N PHE A 106 0.65 8.00 -10.82
CA PHE A 106 -0.24 8.73 -11.73
C PHE A 106 -1.12 7.78 -12.54
N SER A 107 -0.55 6.69 -13.09
CA SER A 107 -1.34 5.69 -13.82
C SER A 107 -2.36 4.94 -12.96
N ALA A 108 -2.16 4.82 -11.65
CA ALA A 108 -3.13 4.21 -10.74
C ALA A 108 -4.27 5.17 -10.34
N ARG A 109 -4.03 6.48 -10.46
CA ARG A 109 -5.01 7.53 -10.14
C ARG A 109 -5.99 7.76 -11.28
N ASP A 110 -5.50 7.73 -12.51
CA ASP A 110 -6.24 8.05 -13.75
C ASP A 110 -7.08 6.84 -14.24
#